data_AF-A0A1I2A873-F1
#
_entry.id   AF-A0A1I2A873-F1
#
_cell.length_a   1.000
_cell.length_b   1.000
_cell.length_c   1.000
_cell.angle_alpha   90.00
_cell.angle_beta   90.00
_cell.angle_gamma   90.00
#
_symmetry.space_group_name_H-M   'P 1'
#
loop_
_entity.id
_entity.type
_entity.pdbx_description
1 polymer ?
#
loop_
_entity_poly.entity_id
_entity_poly.type
_entity_poly.pdbx_seq_one_letter_code
_entity_poly.pdbx_strand_id
1 'polypeptide(L)'
;MTTSTTSTPFREGLFRDGSDGPTLLAGRCTSCGRVSFPVPDMCLQCRGQDIDAVELGGDAELLCATTVHMPNRHFPPGHAVGFVVLPQGVRIFTQLRPVDAKPFRSGMPMKLEIAPLWREDDTDVLAYRFVPA
;
A
#
# COMPACT_ATOMS: atom_id res chain seq x y z
N MET A 1 -4.70 17.45 -27.31
CA MET A 1 -4.57 18.15 -26.03
C MET A 1 -4.21 17.11 -24.99
N THR A 2 -2.95 17.08 -24.56
CA THR A 2 -2.48 16.19 -23.49
C THR A 2 -2.91 16.83 -22.18
N THR A 3 -4.02 16.37 -21.60
CA THR A 3 -4.49 16.85 -20.30
C THR A 3 -3.50 16.36 -19.24
N SER A 4 -2.61 17.23 -18.78
CA SER A 4 -1.72 16.93 -17.66
C SER A 4 -2.59 16.76 -16.42
N THR A 5 -2.75 15.52 -15.95
CA THR A 5 -3.51 15.24 -14.73
C THR A 5 -2.62 15.54 -13.54
N THR A 6 -3.03 16.49 -12.70
CA THR A 6 -2.35 16.80 -11.44
C THR A 6 -2.58 15.62 -10.48
N SER A 7 -1.58 15.27 -9.68
CA SER A 7 -1.70 14.19 -8.70
C SER A 7 -1.07 14.56 -7.37
N THR A 8 -1.64 14.03 -6.28
CA THR A 8 -1.17 14.24 -4.91
C THR A 8 -1.25 12.93 -4.12
N PRO A 9 -0.30 12.59 -3.24
CA PRO A 9 -0.43 11.41 -2.40
C PRO A 9 -1.58 11.58 -1.38
N PHE A 10 -2.32 10.50 -1.12
CA PHE A 10 -3.34 10.44 -0.07
C PHE A 10 -2.78 10.83 1.30
N ARG A 11 -1.52 10.46 1.56
CA ARG A 11 -0.75 10.93 2.70
C ARG A 11 0.73 10.91 2.33
N GLU A 12 1.43 11.99 2.65
CA GLU A 12 2.87 12.08 2.44
C GLU A 12 3.62 10.97 3.19
N GLY A 13 4.74 10.52 2.63
CA GLY A 13 5.61 9.52 3.25
C GLY A 13 5.04 8.09 3.26
N LEU A 14 4.02 7.77 2.45
CA LEU A 14 3.52 6.40 2.29
C LEU A 14 4.33 5.59 1.28
N PHE A 15 4.72 6.21 0.18
CA PHE A 15 5.36 5.52 -0.93
C PHE A 15 6.29 6.46 -1.69
N ARG A 16 7.18 5.85 -2.47
CA ARG A 16 7.95 6.51 -3.53
C ARG A 16 7.65 5.76 -4.83
N ASP A 17 7.45 6.52 -5.90
CA ASP A 17 7.39 5.99 -7.26
C ASP A 17 8.61 6.51 -8.02
N GLY A 18 9.45 5.61 -8.52
CA GLY A 18 10.73 5.98 -9.14
C GLY A 18 11.14 4.98 -10.22
N SER A 19 12.30 5.22 -10.84
CA SER A 19 12.78 4.44 -12.00
C SER A 19 12.92 2.94 -11.73
N ASP A 20 13.22 2.57 -10.48
CA ASP A 20 13.40 1.18 -10.06
C ASP A 20 12.08 0.52 -9.63
N GLY A 21 10.95 1.20 -9.87
CA GLY A 21 9.61 0.78 -9.47
C GLY A 21 9.13 1.44 -8.16
N PRO A 22 7.86 1.19 -7.79
CA PRO A 22 7.28 1.73 -6.58
C PRO A 22 7.75 0.98 -5.33
N THR A 23 7.79 1.69 -4.21
CA THR A 23 8.15 1.14 -2.90
C THR A 23 7.34 1.79 -1.78
N LEU A 24 7.09 1.04 -0.71
CA LEU A 24 6.47 1.58 0.50
C LEU A 24 7.53 2.07 1.49
N LEU A 25 7.28 3.24 2.07
CA LEU A 25 8.18 3.88 3.04
C LEU A 25 7.77 3.49 4.46
N ALA A 26 8.68 2.83 5.17
CA ALA A 26 8.46 2.29 6.50
C ALA A 26 9.56 2.76 7.47
N GLY A 27 9.32 2.58 8.76
CA GLY A 27 10.29 2.86 9.81
C GLY A 27 10.87 1.58 10.40
N ARG A 28 12.18 1.54 10.60
CA ARG A 28 12.88 0.51 11.36
C ARG A 28 13.41 1.10 12.65
N CYS A 29 12.96 0.57 13.79
CA CYS A 29 13.52 0.95 15.08
C CYS A 29 14.96 0.46 15.21
N THR A 30 15.89 1.37 15.52
CA THR A 30 17.31 1.04 15.67
C THR A 30 17.57 0.21 16.93
N SER A 31 16.77 0.39 17.99
CA SER A 31 16.97 -0.29 19.27
C SER A 31 16.51 -1.75 19.28
N CYS A 32 15.41 -2.08 18.61
CA CYS A 32 14.84 -3.44 18.63
C CYS A 32 14.66 -4.08 17.25
N GLY A 33 14.97 -3.36 16.17
CA GLY A 33 14.87 -3.85 14.80
C GLY A 33 13.44 -3.97 14.25
N ARG A 34 12.40 -3.63 15.03
CA ARG A 34 11.00 -3.70 14.58
C ARG A 34 10.79 -2.80 13.37
N VAL A 35 10.23 -3.36 12.30
CA VAL A 35 9.78 -2.62 11.11
C VAL A 35 8.27 -2.40 11.21
N SER A 36 7.85 -1.17 10.94
CA SER A 36 6.44 -0.76 10.95
C SER A 36 6.14 0.10 9.74
N PHE A 37 4.96 -0.11 9.17
CA PHE A 37 4.40 0.73 8.13
C PHE A 37 3.11 1.38 8.63
N PRO A 38 2.91 2.69 8.42
CA PRO A 38 3.90 3.65 7.90
C PRO A 38 5.03 3.95 8.89
N VAL A 39 5.96 4.85 8.54
CA VAL A 39 6.98 5.37 9.47
C VAL A 39 6.29 5.92 10.74
N PRO A 40 6.53 5.35 11.93
CA PRO A 40 5.94 5.83 13.17
C PRO A 40 6.86 6.86 13.86
N ASP A 41 6.27 7.75 14.66
CA ASP A 41 7.04 8.70 15.49
C ASP A 41 7.75 8.02 16.67
N MET A 42 7.34 6.81 17.04
CA MET A 42 7.91 6.02 18.13
C MET A 42 7.65 4.53 17.91
N CYS A 43 8.59 3.68 18.31
CA CYS A 43 8.44 2.24 18.22
C CYS A 43 7.35 1.71 19.16
N LEU A 44 6.30 1.11 18.61
CA LEU A 44 5.22 0.51 19.42
C LEU A 44 5.64 -0.75 20.20
N GLN A 45 6.82 -1.33 19.88
CA GLN A 45 7.34 -2.51 20.57
C GLN A 45 8.16 -2.15 21.82
N CYS A 46 9.15 -1.25 21.67
CA CYS A 46 10.09 -0.92 22.75
C CYS A 46 10.04 0.54 23.21
N ARG A 47 9.18 1.38 22.62
CA ARG A 47 9.04 2.82 22.88
C ARG A 47 10.29 3.68 22.57
N GLY A 48 11.27 3.12 21.87
CA GLY A 48 12.40 3.90 21.34
C GLY A 48 11.94 4.90 20.28
N GLN A 49 12.60 6.06 20.23
CA GLN A 49 12.29 7.15 19.29
C GLN A 49 13.25 7.19 18.09
N ASP A 50 14.34 6.42 18.14
CA ASP A 50 15.29 6.30 17.03
C ASP A 50 14.73 5.34 15.97
N ILE A 51 14.13 5.93 14.93
CA ILE A 51 13.49 5.23 13.80
C ILE A 51 14.18 5.65 12.50
N ASP A 52 14.84 4.70 11.84
CA ASP A 52 15.41 4.89 10.51
C ASP A 52 14.35 4.67 9.43
N ALA A 53 14.33 5.52 8.40
CA ALA A 53 13.51 5.29 7.22
C ALA A 53 14.06 4.11 6.40
N VAL A 54 13.19 3.20 6.00
CA VAL A 54 13.52 2.04 5.17
C VAL A 54 12.49 1.85 4.05
N GLU A 55 12.95 1.33 2.92
CA GLU A 55 12.10 0.97 1.79
C GLU A 55 11.72 -0.52 1.89
N LEU A 56 10.44 -0.83 1.80
CA LEU A 56 9.97 -2.23 1.87
C LEU A 56 10.02 -2.95 0.51
N GLY A 57 10.12 -2.20 -0.58
CA GLY A 57 9.98 -2.70 -1.95
C GLY A 57 8.51 -2.84 -2.36
N GLY A 58 8.30 -3.52 -3.50
CA GLY A 58 6.97 -3.72 -4.09
C GLY A 58 6.46 -5.16 -4.08
N ASP A 59 7.25 -6.11 -3.59
CA ASP A 59 6.88 -7.52 -3.54
C ASP A 59 6.11 -7.86 -2.27
N ALA A 60 5.05 -8.64 -2.41
CA ALA A 60 4.30 -9.15 -1.27
C ALA A 60 3.64 -10.49 -1.56
N GLU A 61 3.13 -11.13 -0.51
CA GLU A 61 2.27 -12.30 -0.58
C GLU A 61 0.87 -11.95 -0.05
N LEU A 62 -0.19 -12.40 -0.72
CA LEU A 62 -1.55 -12.21 -0.23
C LEU A 62 -1.81 -13.09 1.00
N LEU A 63 -2.16 -12.48 2.14
CA LEU A 63 -2.58 -13.21 3.34
C LEU A 63 -4.05 -13.64 3.24
N CYS A 64 -4.93 -12.68 2.97
CA CYS A 64 -6.37 -12.91 2.81
C CYS A 64 -7.00 -11.77 2.03
N ALA A 65 -8.15 -12.05 1.41
CA ALA A 65 -8.93 -11.07 0.65
C ALA A 65 -10.42 -11.23 0.94
N THR A 66 -11.17 -10.14 0.77
CA THR A 66 -12.63 -10.12 0.82
C THR A 66 -13.18 -9.10 -0.17
N THR A 67 -14.46 -9.22 -0.49
CA THR A 67 -15.21 -8.27 -1.32
C THR A 67 -16.08 -7.41 -0.42
N VAL A 68 -15.98 -6.09 -0.58
CA VAL A 68 -16.83 -5.15 0.13
C VAL A 68 -18.11 -4.96 -0.68
N HIS A 69 -19.23 -5.45 -0.13
CA HIS A 69 -20.54 -5.42 -0.80
C HIS A 69 -21.37 -4.16 -0.50
N MET A 70 -20.90 -3.30 0.40
CA MET A 70 -21.57 -2.03 0.72
C MET A 70 -20.82 -0.87 0.04
N PRO A 71 -21.53 0.14 -0.47
CA PRO A 71 -20.90 1.34 -0.97
C PRO A 71 -20.27 2.14 0.18
N ASN A 72 -19.27 2.96 -0.14
CA ASN A 72 -18.86 4.07 0.72
C ASN A 72 -18.73 5.35 -0.13
N ARG A 73 -18.29 6.47 0.47
CA ARG A 73 -18.22 7.77 -0.21
C ARG A 73 -17.46 7.75 -1.54
N HIS A 74 -16.38 6.97 -1.63
CA HIS A 74 -15.46 6.99 -2.77
C HIS A 74 -15.46 5.69 -3.59
N PHE A 75 -16.03 4.59 -3.06
CA PHE A 75 -15.95 3.27 -3.67
C PHE A 75 -17.33 2.63 -3.86
N PRO A 76 -17.64 2.15 -5.08
CA PRO A 76 -18.85 1.38 -5.32
C PRO A 76 -18.77 0.00 -4.66
N PRO A 77 -19.91 -0.69 -4.48
CA PRO A 77 -19.93 -2.09 -4.07
C PRO A 77 -19.11 -2.98 -5.02
N GLY A 78 -18.55 -4.06 -4.49
CA GLY A 78 -17.84 -5.08 -5.29
C GLY A 78 -16.33 -4.89 -5.38
N HIS A 79 -15.76 -3.86 -4.74
CA HIS A 79 -14.30 -3.72 -4.67
C HIS A 79 -13.68 -4.74 -3.70
N ALA A 80 -12.46 -5.16 -4.01
CA ALA A 80 -11.72 -6.12 -3.19
C ALA A 80 -10.72 -5.40 -2.27
N VAL A 81 -10.60 -5.92 -1.05
CA VAL A 81 -9.63 -5.47 -0.05
C VAL A 81 -9.00 -6.69 0.61
N GLY A 82 -7.84 -6.51 1.23
CA GLY A 82 -7.20 -7.61 1.92
C GLY A 82 -5.93 -7.21 2.64
N PHE A 83 -5.29 -8.22 3.21
CA PHE A 83 -3.97 -8.09 3.81
C PHE A 83 -2.91 -8.70 2.92
N VAL A 84 -1.80 -8.00 2.74
CA VAL A 84 -0.58 -8.53 2.13
C VAL A 84 0.54 -8.57 3.17
N VAL A 85 1.49 -9.48 2.98
CA VAL A 85 2.70 -9.63 3.81
C VAL A 85 3.91 -9.30 2.94
N LEU A 86 4.68 -8.29 3.33
CA LEU A 86 5.94 -7.94 2.67
C LEU A 86 7.11 -8.74 3.25
N PRO A 87 8.24 -8.91 2.53
CA PRO A 87 9.38 -9.75 2.96
C PRO A 87 9.92 -9.46 4.37
N GLN A 88 9.78 -8.22 4.85
CA GLN A 88 10.21 -7.79 6.18
C GLN A 88 9.21 -8.19 7.29
N GLY A 89 8.18 -8.98 6.97
CA GLY A 89 7.13 -9.43 7.89
C GLY A 89 6.04 -8.40 8.17
N VAL A 90 6.03 -7.28 7.43
CA VAL A 90 5.06 -6.19 7.58
C VAL A 90 3.74 -6.60 6.92
N ARG A 91 2.64 -6.50 7.68
CA ARG A 91 1.28 -6.76 7.19
C ARG A 91 0.57 -5.45 6.88
N ILE A 92 0.02 -5.35 5.67
CA ILE A 92 -0.62 -4.11 5.20
C ILE A 92 -2.02 -4.41 4.72
N PHE A 93 -3.00 -3.67 5.25
CA PHE A 93 -4.35 -3.64 4.72
C PHE A 93 -4.39 -2.72 3.50
N THR A 94 -4.97 -3.19 2.40
CA THR A 94 -4.92 -2.46 1.12
C THR A 94 -6.07 -2.83 0.20
N GLN A 95 -6.30 -1.99 -0.81
CA GLN A 95 -7.16 -2.35 -1.93
C GLN A 95 -6.46 -3.39 -2.81
N LEU A 96 -7.26 -4.30 -3.34
CA LEU A 96 -6.80 -5.31 -4.27
C LEU A 96 -7.48 -5.06 -5.61
N ARG A 97 -6.68 -4.96 -6.68
CA ARG A 97 -7.22 -4.87 -8.03
C ARG A 97 -7.10 -6.25 -8.70
N PRO A 98 -8.22 -6.89 -9.10
CA PRO A 98 -8.16 -8.13 -9.84
C PRO A 98 -7.50 -7.90 -11.21
N VAL A 99 -6.75 -8.89 -11.67
CA VAL A 99 -6.15 -8.95 -13.01
C VAL A 99 -6.64 -10.23 -13.68
N ASP A 100 -7.09 -10.15 -14.93
CA ASP A 100 -7.58 -11.27 -15.75
C ASP A 100 -8.66 -12.15 -15.09
N ALA A 101 -9.49 -11.56 -14.22
CA ALA A 101 -10.49 -12.28 -13.42
C ALA A 101 -9.93 -13.45 -12.58
N LYS A 102 -8.62 -13.46 -12.29
CA LYS A 102 -8.03 -14.44 -11.39
C LYS A 102 -8.60 -14.23 -9.98
N PRO A 103 -9.13 -15.28 -9.34
CA PRO A 103 -9.68 -15.14 -8.00
C PRO A 103 -8.53 -15.02 -6.99
N PHE A 104 -8.70 -14.18 -5.98
CA PHE A 104 -7.71 -14.02 -4.92
C PHE A 104 -7.56 -15.32 -4.11
N ARG A 105 -6.31 -15.70 -3.85
CA ARG A 105 -5.94 -16.90 -3.06
C ARG A 105 -4.82 -16.55 -2.09
N SER A 106 -4.96 -16.93 -0.84
CA SER A 106 -3.89 -16.82 0.14
C SER A 106 -2.61 -17.50 -0.38
N GLY A 107 -1.47 -16.89 -0.14
CA GLY A 107 -0.17 -17.36 -0.65
C GLY A 107 0.17 -16.88 -2.06
N MET A 108 -0.74 -16.20 -2.78
CA MET A 108 -0.42 -15.74 -4.14
C MET A 108 0.57 -14.56 -4.11
N PRO A 109 1.52 -14.50 -5.06
CA PRO A 109 2.43 -13.37 -5.18
C PRO A 109 1.67 -12.12 -5.65
N MET A 110 2.03 -10.99 -5.06
CA MET A 110 1.42 -9.69 -5.29
C MET A 110 2.50 -8.65 -5.58
N LYS A 111 2.16 -7.66 -6.42
CA LYS A 111 2.99 -6.49 -6.72
C LYS A 111 2.30 -5.22 -6.28
N LEU A 112 3.09 -4.30 -5.75
CA LEU A 112 2.69 -2.93 -5.43
C LEU A 112 2.40 -2.15 -6.70
N GLU A 113 1.33 -1.38 -6.67
CA GLU A 113 0.97 -0.42 -7.69
C GLU A 113 0.61 0.90 -7.01
N ILE A 114 1.18 2.02 -7.48
CA ILE A 114 0.73 3.36 -7.11
C ILE A 114 -0.32 3.78 -8.14
N ALA A 115 -1.52 4.09 -7.66
CA ALA A 115 -2.65 4.39 -8.53
C ALA A 115 -3.58 5.41 -7.89
N PRO A 116 -4.42 6.07 -8.69
CA PRO A 116 -5.53 6.87 -8.17
C PRO A 116 -6.42 6.02 -7.25
N LEU A 117 -6.57 6.49 -6.01
CA LEU A 117 -7.47 5.96 -5.01
C LEU A 117 -8.88 6.54 -5.24
N TRP A 118 -8.96 7.85 -5.49
CA TRP A 118 -10.10 8.55 -6.07
C TRP A 118 -9.62 9.84 -6.73
N ARG A 119 -10.55 10.60 -7.30
CA ARG A 119 -10.31 11.92 -7.89
C ARG A 119 -11.04 12.99 -7.11
N GLU A 120 -10.36 14.10 -6.85
CA GLU A 120 -10.92 15.34 -6.29
C GLU A 120 -10.78 16.44 -7.33
N ASP A 121 -11.90 16.90 -7.88
CA ASP A 121 -11.95 17.82 -9.01
C ASP A 121 -11.07 17.32 -10.18
N ASP A 122 -9.97 18.03 -10.46
CA ASP A 122 -9.00 17.68 -11.51
C ASP A 122 -7.70 17.06 -10.99
N THR A 123 -7.69 16.64 -9.72
CA THR A 123 -6.52 16.04 -9.06
C THR A 123 -6.78 14.58 -8.70
N ASP A 124 -5.88 13.70 -9.15
CA ASP A 124 -5.89 12.31 -8.71
C ASP A 124 -5.23 12.19 -7.32
N VAL A 125 -5.96 11.64 -6.35
CA VAL A 125 -5.43 11.30 -5.04
C VAL A 125 -4.81 9.92 -5.11
N LEU A 126 -3.49 9.83 -5.10
CA LEU A 126 -2.74 8.60 -5.28
C LEU A 126 -2.57 7.83 -3.97
N ALA A 127 -2.70 6.51 -4.03
CA ALA A 127 -2.34 5.63 -2.93
C ALA A 127 -1.68 4.34 -3.45
N TYR A 128 -1.24 3.52 -2.52
CA TYR A 128 -0.78 2.17 -2.81
C TYR A 128 -1.97 1.20 -2.89
N ARG A 129 -1.88 0.27 -3.82
CA ARG A 129 -2.71 -0.95 -3.87
C ARG A 129 -1.85 -2.13 -4.32
N PHE A 130 -2.39 -3.34 -4.23
CA PHE A 130 -1.70 -4.54 -4.67
C PHE A 130 -2.47 -5.29 -5.75
N VAL A 131 -1.74 -5.88 -6.68
CA VAL A 131 -2.26 -6.66 -7.80
C VAL A 131 -1.58 -8.03 -7.85
N PRO A 132 -2.24 -9.08 -8.37
CA PRO A 132 -1.57 -10.33 -8.70
C PRO A 132 -0.32 -10.08 -9.53
N ALA A 133 0.81 -10.69 -9.13
CA ALA A 133 2.06 -10.65 -9.89
C ALA A 133 1.97 -11.36 -11.24
#